data_AF-A0A9E5RVI8-F1
#
_entry.id   AF-A0A9E5RVI8-F1
#
_cell.length_a   1.000
_cell.length_b   1.000
_cell.length_c   1.000
_cell.angle_alpha   90.00
_cell.angle_beta   90.00
_cell.angle_gamma   90.00
#
_symmetry.space_group_name_H-M   'P 1'
#
loop_
_entity.id
_entity.type
_entity.pdbx_description
1 polymer ?
#
loop_
_entity_poly.entity_id
_entity_poly.type
_entity_poly.pdbx_seq_one_letter_code
_entity_poly.pdbx_strand_id
1 'polypeptide(L)'
;MFPDVTNKNSNSFFSQMTTADRQALLQQLKLDYSHILINYFTPNAALPEKIDKFINALFCANIPVPQIIEMHMELIDEFSIQLKLEGRNDDTLLDYRLTLIDILAHLCELYRRSIPK
;
A
#
# COMPACT_ATOMS: atom_id res chain seq x y z
N MET A 1 -1.75 -14.42 -17.78
CA MET A 1 -1.71 -15.74 -17.13
C MET A 1 -0.82 -15.57 -15.91
N PHE A 2 -1.43 -15.46 -14.72
CA PHE A 2 -0.70 -15.24 -13.47
C PHE A 2 -0.18 -16.60 -12.96
N PRO A 3 1.08 -16.70 -12.53
CA PRO A 3 1.63 -17.97 -12.07
C PRO A 3 1.10 -18.35 -10.69
N ASP A 4 0.97 -19.65 -10.52
CA ASP A 4 0.45 -20.39 -9.36
C ASP A 4 1.19 -20.06 -8.05
N VAL A 5 0.43 -19.66 -7.02
CA VAL A 5 0.90 -19.26 -5.68
C VAL A 5 1.12 -20.50 -4.81
N THR A 6 2.02 -21.38 -5.23
CA THR A 6 2.44 -22.54 -4.42
C THR A 6 3.96 -22.75 -4.36
N ASN A 7 4.77 -21.81 -4.85
CA ASN A 7 6.22 -21.95 -4.79
C ASN A 7 6.86 -21.04 -3.73
N LYS A 8 7.47 -21.70 -2.74
CA LYS A 8 8.18 -21.23 -1.56
C LYS A 8 9.50 -20.52 -1.91
N ASN A 9 9.48 -19.56 -2.84
CA ASN A 9 10.64 -18.82 -3.35
C ASN A 9 10.44 -17.30 -3.44
N SER A 10 9.41 -16.73 -2.79
CA SER A 10 9.20 -15.28 -2.73
C SER A 10 10.27 -14.53 -1.90
N ASN A 11 10.97 -15.21 -0.99
CA ASN A 11 12.06 -14.62 -0.21
C ASN A 11 13.32 -14.28 -1.04
N SER A 12 13.41 -14.75 -2.29
CA SER A 12 14.59 -14.56 -3.12
C SER A 12 14.55 -13.31 -4.00
N PHE A 13 13.36 -12.80 -4.34
CA PHE A 13 13.26 -11.71 -5.33
C PHE A 13 13.69 -10.37 -4.73
N PHE A 14 13.25 -10.07 -3.50
CA PHE A 14 13.54 -8.78 -2.86
C PHE A 14 15.01 -8.61 -2.46
N SER A 15 15.65 -9.70 -2.00
CA SER A 15 17.06 -9.71 -1.62
C SER A 15 18.02 -9.60 -2.82
N GLN A 16 17.50 -9.75 -4.04
CA GLN A 16 18.26 -9.72 -5.30
C GLN A 16 17.99 -8.46 -6.15
N MET A 17 17.03 -7.61 -5.76
CA MET A 17 16.75 -6.37 -6.48
C MET A 17 17.88 -5.37 -6.31
N THR A 18 18.24 -4.71 -7.40
CA THR A 18 19.16 -3.57 -7.32
C THR A 18 18.51 -2.44 -6.53
N THR A 19 19.31 -1.54 -5.96
CA THR A 19 18.79 -0.36 -5.26
C THR A 19 17.83 0.45 -6.16
N ALA A 20 18.09 0.50 -7.47
CA ALA A 20 17.24 1.17 -8.44
C ALA A 20 15.88 0.49 -8.61
N ASP A 21 15.85 -0.84 -8.75
CA ASP A 21 14.58 -1.58 -8.91
C ASP A 21 13.73 -1.48 -7.64
N ARG A 22 14.36 -1.52 -6.47
CA ARG A 22 13.67 -1.33 -5.19
C ARG A 22 13.05 0.05 -5.08
N GLN A 23 13.77 1.09 -5.51
CA GLN A 23 13.26 2.45 -5.50
C GLN A 23 12.09 2.60 -6.47
N ALA A 24 12.19 2.06 -7.69
CA ALA A 24 11.10 2.06 -8.67
C ALA A 24 9.84 1.38 -8.13
N LEU A 25 9.99 0.24 -7.45
CA LEU A 25 8.89 -0.45 -6.82
C LEU A 25 8.24 0.38 -5.70
N LEU A 26 9.04 0.99 -4.82
CA LEU A 26 8.51 1.85 -3.75
C LEU A 26 7.72 3.05 -4.30
N GLN A 27 8.19 3.64 -5.41
CA GLN A 27 7.46 4.70 -6.09
C GLN A 27 6.14 4.20 -6.68
N GLN A 28 6.13 3.02 -7.31
CA GLN A 28 4.89 2.43 -7.82
C GLN A 28 3.90 2.14 -6.69
N LEU A 29 4.37 1.57 -5.58
CA LEU A 29 3.54 1.32 -4.39
C LEU A 29 2.97 2.62 -3.82
N LYS A 30 3.77 3.70 -3.76
CA LYS A 30 3.30 5.01 -3.30
C LYS A 30 2.21 5.58 -4.21
N LEU A 31 2.36 5.45 -5.53
CA LEU A 31 1.33 5.86 -6.50
C LEU A 31 0.04 5.05 -6.31
N ASP A 32 0.15 3.72 -6.24
CA ASP A 32 -1.01 2.83 -6.04
C ASP A 32 -1.73 3.16 -4.72
N TYR A 33 -0.97 3.44 -3.66
CA TYR A 33 -1.53 3.80 -2.36
C TYR A 33 -2.22 5.18 -2.38
N SER A 34 -1.63 6.16 -3.06
CA SER A 34 -2.26 7.47 -3.30
C SER A 34 -3.62 7.32 -4.00
N HIS A 35 -3.69 6.47 -5.03
CA HIS A 35 -4.96 6.15 -5.68
C HIS A 35 -5.97 5.49 -4.75
N ILE A 36 -5.54 4.62 -3.84
CA ILE A 36 -6.42 4.02 -2.84
C ILE A 36 -6.98 5.10 -1.91
N LEU A 37 -6.12 5.96 -1.35
CA LEU A 37 -6.53 7.03 -0.43
C LEU A 37 -7.59 7.94 -1.08
N ILE A 38 -7.31 8.47 -2.27
CA ILE A 38 -8.22 9.40 -2.97
C ILE A 38 -9.60 8.77 -3.23
N ASN A 39 -9.66 7.45 -3.45
CA ASN A 39 -10.89 6.75 -3.78
C ASN A 39 -11.55 6.04 -2.58
N TYR A 40 -10.95 6.07 -1.38
CA TYR A 40 -11.38 5.23 -0.27
C TYR A 40 -12.80 5.53 0.21
N PHE A 41 -13.13 6.83 0.31
CA PHE A 41 -14.45 7.30 0.77
C PHE A 41 -15.44 7.55 -0.36
N THR A 42 -15.09 7.23 -1.61
CA THR A 42 -15.97 7.39 -2.76
C THR A 42 -16.56 6.05 -3.20
N PRO A 43 -17.84 6.00 -3.63
CA PRO A 43 -18.41 4.79 -4.19
C PRO A 43 -17.64 4.36 -5.44
N ASN A 44 -16.84 3.29 -5.33
CA ASN A 44 -16.02 2.79 -6.42
C ASN A 44 -15.97 1.26 -6.40
N ALA A 45 -16.64 0.62 -7.37
CA ALA A 45 -16.69 -0.83 -7.49
C ALA A 45 -15.33 -1.49 -7.75
N ALA A 46 -14.34 -0.74 -8.26
CA ALA A 46 -12.99 -1.24 -8.52
C ALA A 46 -12.03 -1.05 -7.34
N LEU A 47 -12.43 -0.34 -6.27
CA LEU A 47 -11.56 -0.09 -5.12
C LEU A 47 -11.13 -1.38 -4.38
N PRO A 48 -12.01 -2.37 -4.11
CA PRO A 48 -11.60 -3.60 -3.43
C PRO A 48 -10.49 -4.34 -4.20
N GLU A 49 -10.61 -4.44 -5.53
CA GLU A 49 -9.59 -5.09 -6.37
C GLU A 49 -8.25 -4.34 -6.33
N LYS A 50 -8.27 -3.00 -6.26
CA LYS A 50 -7.04 -2.20 -6.10
C LYS A 50 -6.38 -2.44 -4.75
N ILE A 51 -7.16 -2.50 -3.67
CA ILE A 51 -6.67 -2.82 -2.33
C ILE A 51 -6.03 -4.21 -2.35
N ASP A 52 -6.70 -5.23 -2.90
CA ASP A 52 -6.15 -6.59 -2.97
C ASP A 52 -4.83 -6.64 -3.75
N LYS A 53 -4.75 -5.95 -4.90
CA LYS A 53 -3.50 -5.89 -5.69
C LYS A 53 -2.37 -5.22 -4.92
N PHE A 54 -2.66 -4.11 -4.24
CA PHE A 54 -1.69 -3.40 -3.43
C PHE A 54 -1.19 -4.25 -2.26
N ILE A 55 -2.08 -4.92 -1.52
CA ILE A 55 -1.73 -5.82 -0.42
C ILE A 55 -0.84 -6.98 -0.88
N ASN A 56 -1.20 -7.61 -2.01
CA ASN A 56 -0.38 -8.68 -2.58
C ASN A 56 1.01 -8.17 -3.00
N ALA A 57 1.10 -6.96 -3.56
CA ALA A 57 2.38 -6.35 -3.91
C ALA A 57 3.25 -6.13 -2.66
N LEU A 58 2.68 -5.55 -1.59
CA LEU A 58 3.38 -5.35 -0.31
C LEU A 58 3.88 -6.67 0.28
N PHE A 59 3.03 -7.71 0.29
CA PHE A 59 3.37 -9.02 0.82
C PHE A 59 4.48 -9.71 0.01
N CYS A 60 4.36 -9.76 -1.32
CA CYS A 60 5.37 -10.35 -2.20
C CYS A 60 6.72 -9.62 -2.12
N ALA A 61 6.68 -8.30 -1.96
CA ALA A 61 7.84 -7.46 -1.77
C ALA A 61 8.39 -7.50 -0.34
N ASN A 62 7.71 -8.19 0.59
CA ASN A 62 8.09 -8.25 2.00
C ASN A 62 8.38 -6.85 2.60
N ILE A 63 7.53 -5.87 2.28
CA ILE A 63 7.70 -4.49 2.74
C ILE A 63 7.50 -4.44 4.27
N PRO A 64 8.46 -3.90 5.03
CA PRO A 64 8.29 -3.73 6.47
C PRO A 64 7.13 -2.80 6.80
N VAL A 65 6.32 -3.14 7.81
CA VAL A 65 5.21 -2.29 8.30
C VAL A 65 5.63 -0.83 8.55
N PRO A 66 6.80 -0.53 9.15
CA PRO A 66 7.25 0.86 9.30
C PRO A 66 7.35 1.63 7.98
N GLN A 67 7.76 0.98 6.87
CA GLN A 67 7.85 1.62 5.55
C GLN A 67 6.46 1.91 4.96
N ILE A 68 5.46 1.09 5.27
CA ILE A 68 4.07 1.33 4.86
C ILE A 68 3.52 2.56 5.60
N ILE A 69 3.82 2.68 6.90
CA ILE A 69 3.43 3.83 7.72
C ILE A 69 4.14 5.09 7.23
N GLU A 70 5.43 5.02 6.93
CA GLU A 70 6.20 6.14 6.37
C GLU A 70 5.59 6.62 5.05
N MET A 71 5.29 5.70 4.13
CA MET A 71 4.61 6.01 2.86
C MET A 71 3.24 6.69 3.07
N HIS A 72 2.48 6.26 4.08
CA HIS A 72 1.23 6.91 4.47
C HIS A 72 1.47 8.35 4.92
N MET A 73 2.40 8.55 5.85
CA MET A 73 2.71 9.88 6.38
C MET A 73 3.15 10.85 5.29
N GLU A 74 4.03 10.41 4.38
CA GLU A 74 4.44 11.22 3.23
C GLU A 74 3.27 11.65 2.34
N LEU A 75 2.33 10.74 2.05
CA LEU A 75 1.16 11.06 1.24
C LEU A 75 0.20 12.02 1.95
N ILE A 76 0.02 11.87 3.26
CA ILE A 76 -0.79 12.80 4.06
C ILE A 76 -0.18 14.20 4.06
N ASP A 77 1.14 14.31 4.21
CA ASP A 77 1.85 15.58 4.15
C ASP A 77 1.72 16.23 2.75
N GLU A 78 1.87 15.44 1.68
CA GLU A 78 1.67 15.88 0.29
C GLU A 78 0.23 16.40 0.06
N PHE A 79 -0.78 15.68 0.54
CA PHE A 79 -2.18 16.11 0.42
C PHE A 79 -2.47 17.36 1.26
N SER A 80 -1.87 17.49 2.45
CA SER A 80 -2.02 18.68 3.31
C SER A 80 -1.47 19.93 2.61
N ILE A 81 -0.30 19.82 1.99
CA ILE A 81 0.29 20.91 1.21
C ILE A 81 -0.65 21.30 0.06
N GLN A 82 -1.17 20.35 -0.70
CA GLN A 82 -2.08 20.62 -1.82
C GLN A 82 -3.38 21.30 -1.36
N LEU A 83 -4.02 20.79 -0.29
CA LEU A 83 -5.25 21.39 0.24
C LEU A 83 -5.04 22.83 0.72
N LYS A 84 -3.92 23.11 1.39
CA LYS A 84 -3.57 24.47 1.84
C LYS A 84 -3.36 25.42 0.66
N LEU A 85 -2.74 24.95 -0.43
CA LEU A 85 -2.60 25.73 -1.66
C LEU A 85 -3.95 26.01 -2.34
N GLU A 86 -4.90 25.08 -2.24
CA GLU A 86 -6.29 25.25 -2.70
C GLU A 86 -7.16 26.10 -1.75
N GLY A 87 -6.63 26.52 -0.59
CA GLY A 87 -7.40 27.25 0.44
C GLY A 87 -8.42 26.39 1.17
N ARG A 88 -8.21 25.07 1.21
CA ARG A 88 -9.09 24.08 1.85
C ARG A 88 -8.53 23.62 3.19
N ASN A 89 -9.42 23.18 4.07
CA ASN A 89 -9.05 22.56 5.35
C ASN A 89 -8.51 21.13 5.12
N ASP A 90 -7.49 20.74 5.87
CA ASP A 90 -6.86 19.41 5.85
C ASP A 90 -7.31 18.49 6.99
N ASP A 91 -8.27 18.89 7.84
CA ASP A 91 -8.84 18.08 8.92
C ASP A 91 -9.36 16.70 8.43
N THR A 92 -9.89 16.65 7.21
CA THR A 92 -10.40 15.39 6.61
C THR A 92 -9.31 14.37 6.33
N LEU A 93 -8.04 14.77 6.30
CA LEU A 93 -6.92 13.83 6.13
C LEU A 93 -6.79 12.85 7.30
N LEU A 94 -7.32 13.21 8.48
CA LEU A 94 -7.34 12.32 9.64
C LEU A 94 -8.18 11.06 9.39
N ASP A 95 -9.18 11.13 8.52
CA ASP A 95 -10.05 10.00 8.19
C ASP A 95 -9.27 8.91 7.44
N TYR A 96 -8.20 9.27 6.72
CA TYR A 96 -7.33 8.30 6.05
C TYR A 96 -6.57 7.37 7.00
N ARG A 97 -6.58 7.65 8.32
CA ARG A 97 -6.14 6.67 9.33
C ARG A 97 -6.96 5.38 9.24
N LEU A 98 -8.25 5.45 8.89
CA LEU A 98 -9.08 4.27 8.65
C LEU A 98 -8.55 3.46 7.46
N THR A 99 -8.16 4.13 6.38
CA THR A 99 -7.55 3.48 5.21
C THR A 99 -6.24 2.77 5.58
N LEU A 100 -5.37 3.38 6.40
CA LEU A 100 -4.15 2.73 6.87
C LEU A 100 -4.45 1.49 7.72
N ILE A 101 -5.38 1.60 8.67
CA ILE A 101 -5.81 0.47 9.51
C ILE A 101 -6.33 -0.68 8.64
N ASP A 102 -7.14 -0.37 7.63
CA ASP A 102 -7.73 -1.34 6.73
C ASP A 102 -6.66 -2.08 5.90
N ILE A 103 -5.71 -1.35 5.32
CA ILE A 103 -4.57 -1.93 4.62
C ILE A 103 -3.75 -2.85 5.54
N LEU A 104 -3.42 -2.40 6.74
CA LEU A 104 -2.64 -3.21 7.68
C LEU A 104 -3.41 -4.44 8.16
N ALA A 105 -4.72 -4.34 8.34
CA ALA A 105 -5.57 -5.49 8.68
C ALA A 105 -5.58 -6.55 7.58
N HIS A 106 -5.73 -6.14 6.32
CA HIS A 106 -5.66 -7.06 5.17
C HIS A 106 -4.29 -7.72 5.04
N LEU A 107 -3.21 -6.97 5.24
CA LEU A 107 -1.85 -7.51 5.20
C LEU A 107 -1.60 -8.51 6.34
N CYS A 108 -2.05 -8.19 7.56
CA CYS A 108 -1.97 -9.10 8.71
C CYS A 108 -2.72 -10.41 8.47
N GLU A 109 -3.93 -10.32 7.93
CA GLU A 109 -4.73 -11.49 7.61
C GLU A 109 -4.07 -12.35 6.53
N LEU A 110 -3.44 -11.72 5.53
CA LEU A 110 -2.67 -12.43 4.51
C LEU A 110 -1.47 -13.17 5.13
N TYR A 111 -0.65 -12.51 5.94
CA TYR A 111 0.45 -13.16 6.67
C TYR A 111 -0.04 -14.32 7.54
N ARG A 112 -1.16 -14.15 8.26
CA ARG A 112 -1.75 -15.19 9.10
C ARG A 112 -2.14 -16.44 8.31
N ARG A 113 -2.66 -16.27 7.10
CA ARG A 113 -3.06 -17.38 6.21
C ARG A 113 -1.87 -18.07 5.54
N SER A 114 -0.75 -17.38 5.37
CA SER A 114 0.45 -17.92 4.72
C SER A 114 1.30 -18.82 5.63
N ILE A 115 1.01 -18.88 6.93
CA ILE A 115 1.70 -19.79 7.87
C ILE A 115 1.21 -21.23 7.62
N PRO A 116 2.09 -22.18 7.27
CA PRO A 116 1.71 -23.58 7.11
C PRO A 116 1.13 -24.13 8.42
N LYS A 117 0.04 -24.90 8.33
CA LYS A 117 -0.52 -25.64 9.48
C LYS A 117 0.23 -26.95 9.72
#